data_AF-A0A0X3PLY1-F1
#
_entry.id   AF-A0A0X3PLY1-F1
#
_cell.length_a   1.000
_cell.length_b   1.000
_cell.length_c   1.000
_cell.angle_alpha   90.00
_cell.angle_beta   90.00
_cell.angle_gamma   90.00
#
_symmetry.space_group_name_H-M   'P 1'
#
loop_
_entity.id
_entity.type
_entity.pdbx_description
1 polymer ?
#
loop_
_entity_poly.entity_id
_entity_poly.type
_entity_poly.pdbx_seq_one_letter_code
_entity_poly.pdbx_strand_id
1 'polypeptide(L)'
;FFLVVVVAYRNRIVKMPHMVSVDFVDIPINSLEQLRDWKPPICADEAICSLQDNGGYVDDQSTLHRGLDLPKVMFCHDMAGGYLEFDRTTKPTAEFPSFRYVHWHLIDVFVYFSHQNITIPPISWINVAHRHNVKVYGTFIIENSTNEFFGRVFCRKNISAGSFSPSVGELAMYLDKIRRKMKFEGWLINMEIEFPEGEVQKTRNRVLHFLRRLKACGSEVVWQVTAA
;
A
#
# COMPACT_ATOMS: atom_id res chain seq x y z
N PHE A 1 -9.12 -17.58 18.76
CA PHE A 1 -8.22 -18.70 18.45
C PHE A 1 -7.83 -18.60 16.98
N PHE A 2 -6.63 -18.11 16.66
CA PHE A 2 -6.12 -18.11 15.29
C PHE A 2 -5.18 -19.30 15.14
N LEU A 3 -5.54 -20.20 14.22
CA LEU A 3 -4.75 -21.37 13.85
C LEU A 3 -3.67 -20.93 12.86
N VAL A 4 -2.40 -21.07 13.22
CA VAL A 4 -1.28 -20.94 12.29
C VAL A 4 -0.97 -22.34 11.78
N VAL A 5 -1.26 -22.61 10.51
CA VAL A 5 -0.83 -23.84 9.84
C VAL A 5 0.49 -23.54 9.15
N VAL A 6 1.58 -24.13 9.63
CA VAL A 6 2.89 -24.10 8.96
C VAL A 6 2.99 -25.34 8.08
N VAL A 7 2.87 -25.17 6.76
CA VAL A 7 3.19 -26.23 5.79
C VAL A 7 4.54 -25.91 5.14
N ALA A 8 5.56 -26.72 5.44
CA ALA A 8 6.88 -26.58 4.84
C ALA A 8 6.92 -27.29 3.48
N TYR A 9 7.22 -26.55 2.41
CA TYR A 9 7.57 -27.12 1.10
C TYR A 9 9.03 -26.82 0.75
N ARG A 10 9.70 -27.78 0.11
CA ARG A 10 11.01 -27.58 -0.53
C ARG A 10 10.84 -26.65 -1.73
N ASN A 11 11.29 -25.40 -1.60
CA ASN A 11 11.23 -24.42 -2.68
C ASN A 11 12.16 -24.79 -3.85
N ARG A 12 11.63 -24.81 -5.08
CA ARG A 12 12.44 -24.55 -6.27
C ARG A 12 12.73 -23.05 -6.30
N ILE A 13 14.00 -22.69 -6.21
CA ILE A 13 14.46 -21.31 -6.39
C ILE A 13 14.19 -20.92 -7.86
N VAL A 14 13.19 -20.07 -8.08
CA VAL A 14 13.00 -19.41 -9.38
C VAL A 14 14.15 -18.40 -9.52
N LYS A 15 15.07 -18.64 -10.46
CA LYS A 15 16.14 -17.68 -10.78
C LYS A 15 15.50 -16.35 -11.19
N MET A 16 15.68 -15.31 -10.38
CA MET A 16 15.36 -13.96 -10.80
C MET A 16 16.33 -13.55 -11.92
N PRO A 17 15.85 -13.06 -13.07
CA PRO A 17 16.75 -12.48 -14.07
C PRO A 17 17.52 -11.31 -13.44
N HIS A 18 18.76 -11.09 -13.88
CA HIS A 18 19.65 -10.05 -13.38
C HIS A 18 18.97 -8.68 -13.46
N MET A 19 18.42 -8.24 -12.33
CA MET A 19 17.88 -6.89 -12.17
C MET A 19 19.08 -5.95 -12.03
N VAL A 20 19.11 -4.89 -12.83
CA VAL A 20 20.15 -3.86 -12.75
C VAL A 20 20.18 -3.35 -11.31
N SER A 21 21.32 -3.55 -10.63
CA SER A 21 21.56 -3.11 -9.26
C SER A 21 21.75 -1.60 -9.24
N VAL A 22 20.65 -0.85 -9.22
CA VAL A 22 20.66 0.55 -8.80
C VAL A 22 20.32 0.56 -7.31
N ASP A 23 21.12 1.25 -6.51
CA ASP A 23 20.87 1.44 -5.08
C ASP A 23 19.59 2.25 -4.90
N PHE A 24 18.48 1.54 -4.75
CA PHE A 24 17.17 2.11 -4.50
C PHE A 24 16.79 1.91 -3.04
N VAL A 25 16.26 2.96 -2.41
CA VAL A 25 15.81 2.97 -1.02
C VAL A 25 14.38 3.51 -0.98
N ASP A 26 13.41 2.63 -0.80
CA ASP A 26 12.02 3.01 -0.57
C ASP A 26 11.89 3.78 0.75
N ILE A 27 11.19 4.91 0.71
CA ILE A 27 10.94 5.75 1.88
C ILE A 27 9.44 6.06 2.02
N PRO A 28 8.89 6.02 3.25
CA PRO A 28 7.54 6.50 3.50
C PRO A 28 7.44 8.02 3.35
N ILE A 29 6.22 8.53 3.28
CA ILE A 29 5.92 9.96 3.31
C ILE A 29 5.12 10.28 4.58
N ASN A 30 5.68 11.12 5.44
CA ASN A 30 5.11 11.52 6.73
C ASN A 30 4.82 13.02 6.83
N SER A 31 5.08 13.78 5.77
CA SER A 31 4.68 15.18 5.70
C SER A 31 4.14 15.58 4.32
N LEU A 32 3.39 16.67 4.28
CA LEU A 32 2.85 17.32 3.11
C LEU A 32 3.98 17.86 2.21
N GLU A 33 5.07 18.34 2.81
CA GLU A 33 6.25 18.77 2.05
C GLU A 33 6.94 17.56 1.40
N GLN A 34 7.10 16.44 2.12
CA GLN A 34 7.59 15.19 1.54
C GLN A 34 6.66 14.69 0.41
N LEU A 35 5.34 14.82 0.57
CA LEU A 35 4.38 14.46 -0.48
C LEU A 35 4.54 15.34 -1.72
N ARG A 36 4.67 16.65 -1.53
CA ARG A 36 4.87 17.63 -2.61
C ARG A 36 6.14 17.32 -3.40
N ASP A 37 7.21 17.03 -2.67
CA ASP A 37 8.56 16.89 -3.22
C ASP A 37 8.87 15.46 -3.66
N TRP A 38 7.93 14.52 -3.44
CA TRP A 38 8.07 13.13 -3.83
C TRP A 38 8.31 12.98 -5.34
N LYS A 39 9.32 12.18 -5.67
CA LYS A 39 9.68 11.80 -7.03
C LYS A 39 9.74 10.29 -7.15
N PRO A 40 9.29 9.72 -8.28
CA PRO A 40 9.44 8.30 -8.50
C PRO A 40 10.93 7.93 -8.61
N PRO A 41 11.28 6.68 -8.29
CA PRO A 41 12.62 6.16 -8.54
C PRO A 41 12.99 6.26 -10.03
N ILE A 42 14.25 6.61 -10.33
CA ILE A 42 14.73 6.88 -11.72
C ILE A 42 14.48 5.70 -12.68
N CYS A 43 14.43 4.47 -12.15
CA CYS A 43 14.20 3.24 -12.92
C CYS A 43 12.91 2.49 -12.52
N ALA A 44 11.96 3.14 -11.85
CA ALA A 44 10.74 2.46 -11.38
C ALA A 44 9.96 1.77 -12.51
N ASP A 45 9.89 2.41 -13.69
CA ASP A 45 9.15 1.87 -14.83
C ASP A 45 9.76 0.56 -15.36
N GLU A 46 11.07 0.36 -15.24
CA GLU A 46 11.80 -0.85 -15.66
C GLU A 46 11.89 -1.90 -14.55
N ALA A 47 12.02 -1.45 -13.30
CA ALA A 47 12.21 -2.32 -12.15
C ALA A 47 10.92 -3.01 -11.70
N ILE A 48 9.76 -2.44 -12.00
CA ILE A 48 8.46 -2.94 -11.48
C ILE A 48 7.74 -3.76 -12.54
N CYS A 49 7.56 -5.06 -12.27
CA CYS A 49 6.77 -5.93 -13.13
C CYS A 49 5.28 -5.59 -13.01
N SER A 50 4.56 -5.70 -14.12
CA SER A 50 3.11 -5.46 -14.13
C SER A 50 2.38 -6.70 -13.62
N LEU A 51 1.30 -6.48 -12.86
CA LEU A 51 0.37 -7.54 -12.48
C LEU A 51 -0.18 -8.22 -13.74
N GLN A 52 -0.04 -9.54 -13.83
CA GLN A 52 -0.68 -10.33 -14.88
C GLN A 52 -2.04 -10.77 -14.36
N ASP A 53 -3.05 -9.92 -14.53
CA ASP A 53 -4.42 -10.25 -14.13
C ASP A 53 -4.98 -11.32 -15.07
N ASN A 54 -4.89 -12.58 -14.63
CA ASN A 54 -5.49 -13.71 -15.36
C ASN A 54 -6.99 -13.87 -15.05
N GLY A 55 -7.58 -13.01 -14.21
CA GLY A 55 -9.01 -12.99 -13.87
C GLY A 55 -9.51 -14.28 -13.21
N GLY A 56 -8.62 -15.02 -12.53
CA GLY A 56 -8.91 -16.34 -12.00
C GLY A 56 -7.84 -16.92 -11.07
N TYR A 57 -8.19 -18.01 -10.40
CA TYR A 57 -7.30 -18.79 -9.53
C TYR A 57 -7.00 -20.17 -10.15
N VAL A 58 -5.84 -20.74 -9.84
CA VAL A 58 -5.45 -22.08 -10.30
C VAL A 58 -5.59 -23.06 -9.14
N ASP A 59 -6.47 -24.06 -9.28
CA ASP A 59 -6.67 -25.07 -8.24
C ASP A 59 -5.50 -26.06 -8.11
N ASP A 60 -5.61 -26.97 -7.15
CA ASP A 60 -4.62 -28.03 -6.89
C ASP A 60 -4.45 -28.99 -8.08
N GLN A 61 -5.41 -29.02 -9.00
CA GLN A 61 -5.38 -29.78 -10.25
C GLN A 61 -4.82 -28.96 -11.42
N SER A 62 -4.28 -27.77 -11.17
CA SER A 62 -3.77 -26.84 -12.18
C SER A 62 -4.85 -26.31 -13.14
N THR A 63 -6.11 -26.32 -12.73
CA THR A 63 -7.25 -25.80 -13.49
C THR A 63 -7.44 -24.32 -13.18
N LEU A 64 -7.46 -23.48 -14.22
CA LEU A 64 -7.75 -22.05 -14.07
C LEU A 64 -9.26 -21.82 -13.98
N HIS A 65 -9.71 -21.37 -12.81
CA HIS A 65 -11.08 -20.93 -12.56
C HIS A 65 -11.18 -19.43 -12.74
N ARG A 66 -11.95 -18.96 -13.74
CA ARG A 66 -12.20 -17.53 -13.98
C ARG A 66 -13.58 -17.13 -13.47
N GLY A 67 -13.69 -15.91 -12.94
CA GLY A 67 -15.00 -15.27 -12.69
C GLY A 67 -15.90 -15.99 -11.67
N LEU A 68 -15.32 -16.76 -10.75
CA LEU A 68 -16.06 -17.28 -9.59
C LEU A 68 -16.11 -16.20 -8.51
N ASP A 69 -17.29 -15.95 -7.96
CA ASP A 69 -17.53 -15.00 -6.87
C ASP A 69 -17.13 -15.61 -5.51
N LEU A 70 -15.86 -16.04 -5.42
CA LEU A 70 -15.31 -16.67 -4.23
C LEU A 70 -14.92 -15.61 -3.18
N PRO A 71 -14.94 -15.97 -1.88
CA PRO A 71 -14.38 -15.13 -0.84
C PRO A 71 -12.92 -14.79 -1.16
N LYS A 72 -12.59 -13.50 -1.07
CA LYS A 72 -11.21 -13.01 -1.27
C LYS A 72 -10.48 -12.91 0.07
N VAL A 73 -9.20 -13.25 0.07
CA VAL A 73 -8.33 -13.18 1.23
C VAL A 73 -7.34 -12.04 1.08
N MET A 74 -7.31 -11.15 2.07
CA MET A 74 -6.35 -10.07 2.18
C MET A 74 -5.36 -10.37 3.30
N PHE A 75 -4.07 -10.22 3.02
CA PHE A 75 -3.00 -10.32 4.01
C PHE A 75 -2.40 -8.95 4.27
N CYS A 76 -2.47 -8.50 5.52
CA CYS A 76 -1.83 -7.27 5.97
C CYS A 76 -0.50 -7.58 6.66
N HIS A 77 0.61 -7.20 6.01
CA HIS A 77 1.94 -7.30 6.58
C HIS A 77 2.20 -6.14 7.55
N ASP A 78 2.39 -6.44 8.83
CA ASP A 78 2.78 -5.46 9.85
C ASP A 78 3.96 -6.02 10.67
N MET A 79 5.14 -6.10 10.04
CA MET A 79 6.35 -6.53 10.73
C MET A 79 7.19 -5.33 11.12
N ALA A 80 7.39 -5.17 12.44
CA ALA A 80 8.35 -4.25 13.03
C ALA A 80 8.23 -2.79 12.52
N GLY A 81 7.00 -2.33 12.28
CA GLY A 81 6.72 -0.97 11.81
C GLY A 81 6.99 -0.73 10.32
N GLY A 82 7.35 -1.76 9.56
CA GLY A 82 7.61 -1.72 8.12
C GLY A 82 8.93 -1.03 7.75
N TYR A 83 9.26 -1.10 6.46
CA TYR A 83 10.47 -0.52 5.85
C TYR A 83 11.76 -0.91 6.59
N LEU A 84 11.92 -2.19 6.90
CA LEU A 84 13.19 -2.67 7.41
C LEU A 84 14.28 -2.46 6.36
N GLU A 85 15.54 -2.39 6.80
CA GLU A 85 16.69 -2.07 5.95
C GLU A 85 16.66 -2.81 4.60
N PHE A 86 16.32 -4.10 4.63
CA PHE A 86 16.27 -4.93 3.44
C PHE A 86 15.00 -4.76 2.60
N ASP A 87 13.86 -4.46 3.22
CA ASP A 87 12.60 -4.24 2.50
C ASP A 87 12.72 -3.04 1.57
N ARG A 88 13.50 -2.03 1.99
CA ARG A 88 13.67 -0.77 1.26
C ARG A 88 14.48 -0.92 -0.02
N THR A 89 15.15 -2.05 -0.21
CA THR A 89 16.02 -2.27 -1.36
C THR A 89 15.49 -3.39 -2.23
N THR A 90 15.97 -3.41 -3.48
CA THR A 90 15.73 -4.53 -4.39
C THR A 90 16.76 -5.64 -4.26
N LYS A 91 17.73 -5.51 -3.36
CA LYS A 91 18.80 -6.49 -3.17
C LYS A 91 18.25 -7.68 -2.38
N PRO A 92 18.50 -8.92 -2.83
CA PRO A 92 18.15 -10.09 -2.04
C PRO A 92 18.95 -10.08 -0.74
N THR A 93 18.31 -10.43 0.36
CA THR A 93 18.96 -10.61 1.66
C THR A 93 18.79 -12.04 2.16
N ALA A 94 19.83 -12.58 2.79
CA ALA A 94 19.80 -13.80 3.59
C ALA A 94 19.82 -13.50 5.09
N GLU A 95 19.87 -12.22 5.47
CA GLU A 95 20.04 -11.81 6.87
C GLU A 95 18.73 -11.97 7.65
N PHE A 96 18.87 -12.31 8.94
CA PHE A 96 17.76 -12.53 9.86
C PHE A 96 17.87 -11.51 11.02
N PRO A 97 16.75 -10.92 11.48
CA PRO A 97 15.37 -11.16 11.06
C PRO A 97 14.98 -10.40 9.79
N SER A 98 14.45 -11.11 8.78
CA SER A 98 13.78 -10.53 7.62
C SER A 98 12.45 -11.25 7.39
N PHE A 99 11.39 -10.49 7.17
CA PHE A 99 10.07 -11.07 6.94
C PHE A 99 10.02 -11.70 5.54
N ARG A 100 9.41 -12.90 5.47
CA ARG A 100 9.18 -13.61 4.21
C ARG A 100 7.75 -14.15 4.22
N TYR A 101 7.00 -13.82 3.19
CA TYR A 101 5.72 -14.46 2.91
C TYR A 101 5.91 -15.49 1.80
N VAL A 102 5.36 -16.69 1.98
CA VAL A 102 5.56 -17.83 1.05
C VAL A 102 4.25 -18.42 0.52
N HIS A 103 3.10 -18.07 1.11
CA HIS A 103 1.80 -18.63 0.75
C HIS A 103 1.00 -17.71 -0.20
N TRP A 104 1.68 -17.12 -1.19
CA TRP A 104 1.08 -16.16 -2.13
C TRP A 104 -0.16 -16.70 -2.85
N HIS A 105 -0.24 -18.01 -3.07
CA HIS A 105 -1.38 -18.69 -3.70
C HIS A 105 -2.65 -18.72 -2.84
N LEU A 106 -2.59 -18.31 -1.56
CA LEU A 106 -3.73 -18.30 -0.65
C LEU A 106 -4.35 -16.91 -0.47
N ILE A 107 -3.82 -15.89 -1.15
CA ILE A 107 -4.25 -14.50 -0.98
C ILE A 107 -4.52 -13.84 -2.32
N ASP A 108 -5.48 -12.91 -2.33
CA ASP A 108 -5.81 -12.08 -3.49
C ASP A 108 -5.13 -10.72 -3.42
N VAL A 109 -4.94 -10.23 -2.18
CA VAL A 109 -4.39 -8.90 -1.91
C VAL A 109 -3.35 -8.97 -0.81
N PHE A 110 -2.19 -8.39 -1.08
CA PHE A 110 -1.13 -8.13 -0.11
C PHE A 110 -1.12 -6.64 0.24
N VAL A 111 -1.32 -6.30 1.51
CA VAL A 111 -1.17 -4.93 2.00
C VAL A 111 0.18 -4.82 2.69
N TYR A 112 1.05 -3.94 2.20
CA TYR A 112 2.27 -3.59 2.93
C TYR A 112 1.91 -2.53 3.98
N PHE A 113 1.58 -2.97 5.18
CA PHE A 113 1.17 -2.12 6.28
C PHE A 113 2.39 -1.58 7.04
N SER A 114 2.26 -0.34 7.50
CA SER A 114 3.24 0.33 8.36
C SER A 114 2.54 1.47 9.08
N HIS A 115 3.11 1.98 10.18
CA HIS A 115 2.58 3.11 10.95
C HIS A 115 3.00 4.49 10.40
N GLN A 116 3.32 4.55 9.11
CA GLN A 116 3.70 5.79 8.43
C GLN A 116 2.47 6.41 7.75
N ASN A 117 2.44 7.73 7.57
CA ASN A 117 1.23 8.37 7.05
C ASN A 117 0.88 7.90 5.65
N ILE A 118 1.84 7.86 4.74
CA ILE A 118 1.67 7.26 3.41
C ILE A 118 2.77 6.21 3.24
N THR A 119 2.34 4.96 3.13
CA THR A 119 3.18 3.80 2.91
C THR A 119 3.10 3.36 1.46
N ILE A 120 4.19 3.57 0.73
CA ILE A 120 4.41 3.05 -0.62
C ILE A 120 5.00 1.64 -0.50
N PRO A 121 4.33 0.58 -0.98
CA PRO A 121 4.86 -0.77 -0.93
C PRO A 121 6.23 -0.84 -1.61
N PRO A 122 7.25 -1.47 -1.00
CA PRO A 122 8.55 -1.54 -1.62
C PRO A 122 8.56 -2.31 -2.94
N ILE A 123 9.44 -1.93 -3.88
CA ILE A 123 9.49 -2.55 -5.22
C ILE A 123 9.70 -4.07 -5.14
N SER A 124 10.51 -4.53 -4.20
CA SER A 124 10.77 -5.96 -3.97
C SER A 124 9.47 -6.72 -3.66
N TRP A 125 8.63 -6.16 -2.78
CA TRP A 125 7.33 -6.70 -2.40
C TRP A 125 6.31 -6.66 -3.52
N ILE A 126 6.22 -5.53 -4.24
CA ILE A 126 5.36 -5.38 -5.43
C ILE A 126 5.71 -6.48 -6.44
N ASN A 127 6.99 -6.63 -6.75
CA ASN A 127 7.45 -7.58 -7.75
C ASN A 127 7.23 -9.04 -7.36
N VAL A 128 7.39 -9.40 -6.09
CA VAL A 128 7.10 -10.76 -5.64
C VAL A 128 5.60 -11.03 -5.72
N ALA A 129 4.75 -10.14 -5.22
CA ALA A 129 3.30 -10.30 -5.26
C ALA A 129 2.77 -10.41 -6.70
N HIS A 130 3.19 -9.51 -7.59
CA HIS A 130 2.74 -9.52 -9.00
C HIS A 130 3.16 -10.78 -9.75
N ARG A 131 4.33 -11.36 -9.46
CA ARG A 131 4.75 -12.65 -10.04
C ARG A 131 3.86 -13.83 -9.59
N HIS A 132 3.16 -13.66 -8.47
CA HIS A 132 2.16 -14.59 -7.96
C HIS A 132 0.72 -14.16 -8.29
N ASN A 133 0.54 -13.17 -9.17
CA ASN A 133 -0.78 -12.60 -9.53
C ASN A 133 -1.57 -12.06 -8.34
N VAL A 134 -0.88 -11.58 -7.30
CA VAL A 134 -1.47 -10.97 -6.11
C VAL A 134 -1.41 -9.45 -6.24
N LYS A 135 -2.54 -8.77 -5.98
CA LYS A 135 -2.61 -7.30 -5.96
C LYS A 135 -1.88 -6.74 -4.76
N VAL A 136 -1.29 -5.55 -4.89
CA VAL A 136 -0.57 -4.89 -3.79
C VAL A 136 -1.23 -3.58 -3.42
N TYR A 137 -1.49 -3.38 -2.12
CA TYR A 137 -1.94 -2.09 -1.59
C TYR A 137 -0.89 -1.45 -0.68
N GLY A 138 -0.75 -0.13 -0.83
CA GLY A 138 -0.12 0.73 0.17
C GLY A 138 -1.09 1.12 1.28
N THR A 139 -0.64 1.90 2.25
CA THR A 139 -1.50 2.45 3.31
C THR A 139 -1.50 3.98 3.33
N PHE A 140 -2.65 4.56 3.64
CA PHE A 140 -2.75 5.94 4.10
C PHE A 140 -3.34 5.95 5.51
N ILE A 141 -2.51 6.28 6.49
CA ILE A 141 -2.82 6.15 7.91
C ILE A 141 -2.78 7.50 8.62
N ILE A 142 -3.76 7.73 9.50
CA ILE A 142 -3.78 8.84 10.45
C ILE A 142 -4.15 8.28 11.83
N GLU A 143 -3.20 8.30 12.75
CA GLU A 143 -3.36 7.74 14.12
C GLU A 143 -3.39 8.80 15.22
N ASN A 144 -3.14 10.07 14.90
CA ASN A 144 -3.19 11.15 15.88
C ASN A 144 -3.84 12.41 15.31
N SER A 145 -4.56 13.13 16.16
CA SER A 145 -5.32 14.33 15.77
C SER A 145 -4.45 15.55 15.49
N THR A 146 -3.19 15.54 15.94
CA THR A 146 -2.19 16.57 15.63
C THR A 146 -1.53 16.37 14.27
N ASN A 147 -1.83 15.26 13.58
CA ASN A 147 -1.26 14.94 12.28
C ASN A 147 -1.63 16.02 11.26
N GLU A 148 -0.65 16.46 10.49
CA GLU A 148 -0.86 17.59 9.61
C GLU A 148 -1.71 17.28 8.37
N PHE A 149 -1.74 16.03 7.89
CA PHE A 149 -2.72 15.62 6.87
C PHE A 149 -4.13 15.79 7.43
N PHE A 150 -4.36 15.38 8.68
CA PHE A 150 -5.66 15.56 9.31
C PHE A 150 -6.00 17.04 9.52
N GLY A 151 -5.13 17.79 10.19
CA GLY A 151 -5.35 19.20 10.51
C GLY A 151 -5.52 20.06 9.26
N ARG A 152 -4.56 20.01 8.33
CA ARG A 152 -4.47 20.92 7.18
C ARG A 152 -5.34 20.46 6.02
N VAL A 153 -5.48 19.16 5.75
CA VAL A 153 -6.25 18.65 4.59
C VAL A 153 -7.70 18.33 4.97
N PHE A 154 -7.91 17.52 6.01
CA PHE A 154 -9.25 17.01 6.36
C PHE A 154 -10.03 17.93 7.32
N CYS A 155 -9.36 18.73 8.15
CA CYS A 155 -10.00 19.73 9.00
C CYS A 155 -9.91 21.14 8.39
N ARG A 156 -8.98 21.39 7.47
CA ARG A 156 -8.68 22.71 6.90
C ARG A 156 -8.35 23.76 7.98
N LYS A 157 -7.57 23.36 8.99
CA LYS A 157 -7.10 24.19 10.11
C LYS A 157 -5.57 24.24 10.12
N ASN A 158 -5.00 25.20 10.86
CA ASN A 158 -3.56 25.36 11.07
C ASN A 158 -2.75 25.49 9.77
N ILE A 159 -3.31 26.14 8.75
CA ILE A 159 -2.66 26.38 7.47
C ILE A 159 -1.97 27.76 7.54
N SER A 160 -0.65 27.76 7.71
CA SER A 160 0.14 28.99 7.63
C SER A 160 0.14 29.56 6.21
N ALA A 161 0.22 30.89 6.10
CA ALA A 161 0.31 31.56 4.80
C ALA A 161 1.51 31.02 3.99
N GLY A 162 1.27 30.69 2.71
CA GLY A 162 2.29 30.12 1.81
C GLY A 162 2.62 28.64 2.06
N SER A 163 2.04 28.00 3.08
CA SER A 163 2.28 26.58 3.35
C SER A 163 1.54 25.68 2.36
N PHE A 164 2.16 24.57 1.95
CA PHE A 164 1.55 23.62 1.01
C PHE A 164 0.43 22.82 1.69
N SER A 165 -0.83 23.06 1.32
CA SER A 165 -1.99 22.35 1.87
C SER A 165 -2.95 21.95 0.74
N PRO A 166 -2.82 20.72 0.20
CA PRO A 166 -3.71 20.25 -0.84
C PRO A 166 -5.14 20.11 -0.30
N SER A 167 -6.11 20.24 -1.17
CA SER A 167 -7.46 19.74 -0.92
C SER A 167 -7.49 18.22 -0.82
N VAL A 168 -8.57 17.67 -0.26
CA VAL A 168 -8.83 16.23 -0.28
C VAL A 168 -8.85 15.63 -1.69
N GLY A 169 -9.27 16.39 -2.70
CA GLY A 169 -9.25 15.96 -4.10
C GLY A 169 -7.82 15.91 -4.66
N GLU A 170 -7.01 16.93 -4.36
CA GLU A 170 -5.60 16.97 -4.77
C GLU A 170 -4.78 15.89 -4.05
N LEU A 171 -5.02 15.65 -2.76
CA LEU A 171 -4.39 14.55 -2.03
C LEU A 171 -4.66 13.21 -2.70
N ALA A 172 -5.92 12.94 -3.10
CA ALA A 172 -6.25 11.73 -3.86
C ALA A 172 -5.48 11.63 -5.18
N MET A 173 -5.29 12.76 -5.89
CA MET A 173 -4.50 12.80 -7.13
C MET A 173 -3.00 12.54 -6.88
N TYR A 174 -2.44 13.03 -5.77
CA TYR A 174 -1.06 12.72 -5.39
C TYR A 174 -0.87 11.22 -5.10
N LEU A 175 -1.74 10.63 -4.29
CA LEU A 175 -1.69 9.19 -3.99
C LEU A 175 -1.87 8.34 -5.24
N ASP A 176 -2.76 8.74 -6.14
CA ASP A 176 -2.96 8.06 -7.41
C ASP A 176 -1.77 8.22 -8.38
N LYS A 177 -1.10 9.38 -8.40
CA LYS A 177 0.16 9.56 -9.13
C LYS A 177 1.25 8.62 -8.62
N ILE A 178 1.40 8.51 -7.30
CA ILE A 178 2.34 7.58 -6.66
C ILE A 178 2.00 6.14 -7.06
N ARG A 179 0.75 5.74 -6.84
CA ARG A 179 0.24 4.40 -7.15
C ARG A 179 0.51 3.99 -8.60
N ARG A 180 0.18 4.85 -9.57
CA ARG A 180 0.45 4.57 -11.00
C ARG A 180 1.93 4.45 -11.29
N LYS A 181 2.77 5.30 -10.69
CA LYS A 181 4.22 5.28 -10.92
C LYS A 181 4.91 4.08 -10.30
N MET A 182 4.42 3.62 -9.16
CA MET A 182 4.90 2.41 -8.48
C MET A 182 4.11 1.16 -8.90
N LYS A 183 3.14 1.31 -9.82
CA LYS A 183 2.33 0.26 -10.44
C LYS A 183 1.57 -0.68 -9.50
N PHE A 184 1.14 -0.24 -8.31
CA PHE A 184 0.31 -1.05 -7.41
C PHE A 184 -1.19 -0.69 -7.52
N GLU A 185 -2.08 -1.51 -6.98
CA GLU A 185 -3.51 -1.49 -7.37
C GLU A 185 -4.37 -0.57 -6.49
N GLY A 186 -3.97 -0.32 -5.25
CA GLY A 186 -4.86 0.37 -4.32
C GLY A 186 -4.28 0.79 -3.00
N TRP A 187 -5.16 1.27 -2.14
CA TRP A 187 -4.83 1.81 -0.82
C TRP A 187 -5.75 1.22 0.25
N LEU A 188 -5.15 0.78 1.35
CA LEU A 188 -5.85 0.65 2.63
C LEU A 188 -5.82 2.02 3.33
N ILE A 189 -6.99 2.51 3.70
CA ILE A 189 -7.16 3.78 4.41
C ILE A 189 -7.50 3.45 5.86
N ASN A 190 -6.66 3.90 6.79
CA ASN A 190 -6.87 3.73 8.22
C ASN A 190 -6.87 5.09 8.92
N MET A 191 -8.02 5.52 9.43
CA MET A 191 -8.12 6.75 10.23
C MET A 191 -8.56 6.38 11.64
N GLU A 192 -7.59 6.30 12.55
CA GLU A 192 -7.76 5.96 13.96
C GLU A 192 -7.81 7.24 14.81
N ILE A 193 -8.76 8.11 14.48
CA ILE A 193 -8.88 9.43 15.08
C ILE A 193 -10.35 9.82 15.25
N GLU A 194 -10.64 10.47 16.36
CA GLU A 194 -11.92 11.11 16.59
C GLU A 194 -12.06 12.37 15.74
N PHE A 195 -13.22 12.57 15.14
CA PHE A 195 -13.49 13.79 14.39
C PHE A 195 -13.80 14.95 15.34
N PRO A 196 -13.32 16.18 15.06
CA PRO A 196 -13.51 17.30 15.98
C PRO A 196 -14.99 17.57 16.24
N GLU A 197 -15.32 17.77 17.51
CA GLU A 197 -16.66 18.14 17.94
C GLU A 197 -17.16 19.38 17.18
N GLY A 198 -18.43 19.35 16.76
CA GLY A 198 -19.04 20.41 15.94
C GLY A 198 -18.66 20.40 14.45
N GLU A 199 -17.63 19.65 14.02
CA GLU A 199 -17.18 19.57 12.63
C GLU A 199 -17.28 18.15 12.03
N VAL A 200 -17.79 17.18 12.80
CA VAL A 200 -17.91 15.76 12.43
C VAL A 200 -18.46 15.56 11.02
N GLN A 201 -19.61 16.18 10.69
CA GLN A 201 -20.24 16.00 9.37
C GLN A 201 -19.39 16.57 8.23
N LYS A 202 -18.75 17.73 8.44
CA LYS A 202 -17.89 18.36 7.42
C LYS A 202 -16.63 17.53 7.18
N THR A 203 -15.99 17.05 8.25
CA THR A 203 -14.80 16.19 8.16
C THR A 203 -15.15 14.85 7.50
N ARG A 204 -16.26 14.21 7.91
CA ARG A 204 -16.79 13.01 7.24
C ARG A 204 -17.04 13.23 5.75
N ASN A 205 -17.67 14.34 5.38
CA ASN A 205 -17.92 14.67 3.96
C ASN A 205 -16.62 14.82 3.17
N ARG A 206 -15.57 15.41 3.77
CA ARG A 206 -14.25 15.53 3.15
C ARG A 206 -13.56 14.18 3.00
N VAL A 207 -13.66 13.29 3.99
CA VAL A 207 -13.18 11.89 3.90
C VAL A 207 -13.92 11.16 2.77
N LEU A 208 -15.24 11.22 2.74
CA LEU A 208 -16.03 10.59 1.66
C LEU A 208 -15.67 11.14 0.29
N HIS A 209 -15.42 12.45 0.17
CA HIS A 209 -14.96 13.05 -1.07
C HIS A 209 -13.58 12.50 -1.49
N PHE A 210 -12.61 12.46 -0.56
CA PHE A 210 -11.30 11.86 -0.79
C PHE A 210 -11.40 10.42 -1.30
N LEU A 211 -12.17 9.56 -0.61
CA LEU A 211 -12.35 8.16 -0.99
C LEU A 211 -13.00 8.00 -2.38
N ARG A 212 -14.02 8.81 -2.68
CA ARG A 212 -14.66 8.83 -4.01
C ARG A 212 -13.69 9.27 -5.10
N ARG A 213 -12.83 10.26 -4.82
CA ARG A 213 -11.81 10.72 -5.76
C ARG A 213 -10.75 9.65 -6.02
N LEU A 214 -10.27 8.94 -4.99
CA LEU A 214 -9.37 7.80 -5.17
C LEU A 214 -9.98 6.73 -6.09
N LYS A 215 -11.23 6.32 -5.82
CA LYS A 215 -11.95 5.36 -6.65
C LYS A 215 -12.14 5.85 -8.09
N ALA A 216 -12.48 7.13 -8.27
CA ALA A 216 -12.64 7.73 -9.60
C ALA A 216 -11.34 7.78 -10.40
N CYS A 217 -10.18 7.79 -9.74
CA CYS A 217 -8.88 7.66 -10.38
C CYS A 217 -8.49 6.20 -10.73
N GLY A 218 -9.36 5.23 -10.46
CA GLY A 218 -9.12 3.81 -10.71
C GLY A 218 -8.33 3.10 -9.60
N SER A 219 -8.21 3.70 -8.41
CA SER A 219 -7.66 3.01 -7.24
C SER A 219 -8.69 2.04 -6.66
N GLU A 220 -8.26 0.83 -6.33
CA GLU A 220 -8.97 0.04 -5.32
C GLU A 220 -8.77 0.69 -3.94
N VAL A 221 -9.81 0.66 -3.11
CA VAL A 221 -9.82 1.36 -1.83
C VAL A 221 -10.50 0.48 -0.79
N VAL A 222 -9.75 0.17 0.27
CA VAL A 222 -10.23 -0.52 1.46
C VAL A 222 -10.24 0.47 2.62
N TRP A 223 -11.34 0.49 3.36
CA TRP A 223 -11.47 1.32 4.56
C TRP A 223 -11.41 0.41 5.78
N GLN A 224 -10.48 0.68 6.70
CA GLN A 224 -10.44 0.00 7.98
C GLN A 224 -11.57 0.53 8.87
N VAL A 225 -12.45 -0.37 9.32
CA VAL A 225 -13.52 -0.01 10.24
C VAL A 225 -12.90 0.23 11.61
N THR A 226 -12.74 1.51 11.95
CA THR A 226 -12.35 1.97 13.28
C THR A 226 -13.60 2.42 14.03
N ALA A 227 -13.58 2.40 15.36
CA ALA A 227 -14.76 2.64 16.20
C ALA A 227 -15.20 4.11 16.31
N ALA A 228 -14.88 4.95 15.32
CA ALA A 228 -15.16 6.39 15.32
C ALA A 228 -16.55 6.76 14.78
#